data_AF-A0A6P5M3M2-F1
#
_entry.id   AF-A0A6P5M3M2-F1
#
_cell.length_a   1.000
_cell.length_b   1.000
_cell.length_c   1.000
_cell.angle_alpha   90.00
_cell.angle_beta   90.00
_cell.angle_gamma   90.00
#
_symmetry.space_group_name_H-M   'P 1'
#
loop_
_entity.id
_entity.type
_entity.pdbx_description
1 polymer ?
#
loop_
_entity_poly.entity_id
_entity_poly.type
_entity_poly.pdbx_seq_one_letter_code
_entity_poly.pdbx_strand_id
1 'polypeptide(L)'
;MAAMKRKRVVLTIQEKLEIIEKLEKGGNTRQLSIMYGIGEQTVRDLKKRKAQLLSYASSSGSATLLARRKSMKQSTYKELDRAMLEWFNQQRAEGTPVSGIICAKQAKAFFNALGMEGDFNASTGWLTRFKQRHGIRELNYQGEKSSGDQSAAADFREDFEEFTESERLQPEQIYNADETGLYWKSLPARTLAFENEHPIPSHKLSRERLTVLCCVNATGSHKLKLCVVGKAEHLHLLRGANPLNMPIDCFNHKEAWMDCTIFKEWFDKKFVPQVREHLRSKGLPERAVLLLDYAPSKPNEGLLKSEDGNIFVKYLPPNVAALIQPMDQGVIACMKRHYRTGLLRKHVQEGHDIKSFGTNLTAQDAITQAIRAWNLVKPVTITRSWRKIISDPDEEGIPSASLIVDGQQQPRGHKKSRAAHVEEQRQGISYHEVGNQLLANSDTITRAEEIKVELNESEGEEQELIPEGQISHSAALNYVEILLDYLEQQEDSLMTDKLVLHRLRTTIRKKEHESVGRGTVTDFLTNK
;
A
#
# COMPACT_ATOMS: atom_id res chain seq x y z
N MET A 1 35.08 35.98 12.85
CA MET A 1 33.85 35.37 12.31
C MET A 1 34.21 34.25 11.36
N ALA A 2 33.90 32.99 11.70
CA ALA A 2 34.09 31.87 10.77
C ALA A 2 33.15 32.06 9.58
N ALA A 3 33.70 32.13 8.36
CA ALA A 3 32.90 32.25 7.15
C ALA A 3 31.96 31.04 7.05
N MET A 4 30.64 31.26 7.08
CA MET A 4 29.65 30.21 6.88
C MET A 4 29.96 29.49 5.56
N LYS A 5 30.32 28.20 5.64
CA LYS A 5 30.58 27.37 4.47
C LYS A 5 29.31 27.32 3.62
N ARG A 6 29.40 27.76 2.36
CA ARG A 6 28.29 27.66 1.41
C ARG A 6 27.84 26.21 1.26
N LYS A 7 26.52 25.99 1.24
CA LYS A 7 25.91 24.68 0.97
C LYS A 7 26.35 24.20 -0.43
N ARG A 8 26.79 22.95 -0.54
CA ARG A 8 27.26 22.38 -1.82
C ARG A 8 26.06 22.17 -2.76
N VAL A 9 25.97 22.98 -3.80
CA VAL A 9 25.00 22.82 -4.89
C VAL A 9 25.62 21.97 -6.01
N VAL A 10 24.89 20.96 -6.49
CA VAL A 10 25.32 20.08 -7.59
C VAL A 10 24.38 20.26 -8.76
N LEU A 11 24.90 20.92 -9.81
CA LEU A 11 24.17 21.26 -11.02
C LEU A 11 23.98 20.04 -11.95
N THR A 12 22.84 20.03 -12.65
CA THR A 12 22.55 19.11 -13.76
C THR A 12 23.35 19.50 -15.00
N ILE A 13 23.41 18.60 -15.99
CA ILE A 13 24.10 18.88 -17.26
C ILE A 13 23.34 19.96 -18.02
N GLN A 14 22.01 19.94 -17.98
CA GLN A 14 21.18 21.01 -18.54
C GLN A 14 21.45 22.37 -17.89
N GLU A 15 21.44 22.47 -16.56
CA GLU A 15 21.73 23.73 -15.85
C GLU A 15 23.13 24.26 -16.20
N LYS A 16 24.12 23.36 -16.39
CA LYS A 16 25.46 23.75 -16.83
C LYS A 16 25.47 24.31 -18.26
N LEU A 17 24.67 23.74 -19.17
CA LEU A 17 24.52 24.24 -20.54
C LEU A 17 23.80 25.60 -20.57
N GLU A 18 22.76 25.78 -19.76
CA GLU A 18 22.06 27.07 -19.62
C GLU A 18 22.99 28.17 -19.08
N ILE A 19 23.84 27.85 -18.11
CA ILE A 19 24.85 28.79 -17.60
C ILE A 19 25.83 29.18 -18.71
N ILE A 20 26.27 28.23 -19.54
CA ILE A 20 27.16 28.49 -20.68
C ILE A 20 26.47 29.40 -21.71
N GLU A 21 25.22 29.11 -22.06
CA GLU A 21 24.44 29.93 -22.99
C GLU A 21 24.27 31.37 -22.48
N LYS A 22 23.95 31.54 -21.18
CA LYS A 22 23.84 32.86 -20.55
C LYS A 22 25.17 33.61 -20.50
N LEU A 23 26.30 32.90 -20.33
CA LEU A 23 27.64 33.50 -20.42
C LEU A 23 27.98 33.97 -21.84
N GLU A 24 27.52 33.26 -22.87
CA GLU A 24 27.73 33.63 -24.27
C GLU A 24 26.90 34.84 -24.70
N LYS A 25 25.70 34.98 -24.13
CA LYS A 25 24.85 36.16 -24.30
C LYS A 25 25.33 37.39 -23.49
N GLY A 26 26.55 37.37 -22.96
CA GLY A 26 27.14 38.48 -22.21
C GLY A 26 26.80 38.52 -20.71
N GLY A 27 26.25 37.45 -20.14
CA GLY A 27 25.86 37.39 -18.74
C GLY A 27 27.03 37.55 -17.74
N ASN A 28 26.79 38.26 -16.65
CA ASN A 28 27.79 38.51 -15.62
C ASN A 28 28.00 37.27 -14.72
N THR A 29 29.27 36.86 -14.55
CA THR A 29 29.70 35.73 -13.70
C THR A 29 29.16 35.83 -12.26
N ARG A 30 29.15 37.03 -11.68
CA ARG A 30 28.67 37.27 -10.31
C ARG A 30 27.15 37.09 -10.20
N GLN A 31 26.39 37.54 -11.20
CA GLN A 31 24.94 37.36 -11.25
C GLN A 31 24.56 35.89 -11.42
N LEU A 32 25.26 35.15 -12.28
CA LEU A 32 25.04 33.71 -12.48
C LEU A 32 25.43 32.88 -11.25
N SER A 33 26.49 33.28 -10.55
CA SER A 33 26.88 32.68 -9.25
C SER A 33 25.76 32.79 -8.22
N ILE A 34 25.12 33.96 -8.11
CA ILE A 34 23.99 34.20 -7.20
C ILE A 34 22.75 33.42 -7.66
N MET A 35 22.39 33.52 -8.95
CA MET A 35 21.20 32.90 -9.53
C MET A 35 21.16 31.38 -9.34
N TYR A 36 22.30 30.71 -9.50
CA TYR A 36 22.40 29.25 -9.40
C TYR A 36 22.96 28.77 -8.05
N GLY A 37 23.24 29.67 -7.11
CA GLY A 37 23.77 29.32 -5.77
C GLY A 37 25.14 28.63 -5.79
N ILE A 38 25.97 28.91 -6.79
CA ILE A 38 27.29 28.30 -6.99
C ILE A 38 28.41 29.34 -6.82
N GLY A 39 29.66 28.91 -6.61
CA GLY A 39 30.79 29.85 -6.55
C GLY A 39 31.13 30.44 -7.92
N GLU A 40 31.58 31.71 -7.96
CA GLU A 40 32.04 32.35 -9.20
C GLU A 40 33.14 31.54 -9.91
N GLN A 41 34.00 30.88 -9.14
CA GLN A 41 35.02 30.00 -9.70
C GLN A 41 34.40 28.81 -10.46
N THR A 42 33.31 28.25 -9.96
CA THR A 42 32.56 27.18 -10.64
C THR A 42 31.98 27.66 -11.97
N VAL A 43 31.46 28.90 -12.02
CA VAL A 43 30.98 29.51 -13.28
C VAL A 43 32.12 29.64 -14.31
N ARG A 44 33.30 30.11 -13.87
CA ARG A 44 34.49 30.21 -14.74
C ARG A 44 34.97 28.84 -15.21
N ASP A 45 34.94 27.83 -14.36
CA ASP A 45 35.34 26.46 -14.72
C ASP A 45 34.35 25.82 -15.70
N LEU A 46 33.05 26.11 -15.58
CA LEU A 46 32.04 25.67 -16.56
C LEU A 46 32.29 26.28 -17.94
N LYS A 47 32.66 27.56 -17.99
CA LYS A 47 33.05 28.23 -19.25
C LYS A 47 34.24 27.52 -19.91
N LYS A 48 35.25 27.11 -19.14
CA LYS A 48 36.42 26.35 -19.64
C LYS A 48 36.05 24.95 -20.15
N ARG A 49 35.04 24.30 -19.54
CA ARG A 49 34.58 22.94 -19.91
C ARG A 49 33.48 22.93 -20.97
N LYS A 50 33.19 24.08 -21.62
CA LYS A 50 32.14 24.23 -22.64
C LYS A 50 32.18 23.14 -23.72
N ALA A 51 33.33 22.98 -24.38
CA ALA A 51 33.45 22.06 -25.53
C ALA A 51 33.13 20.60 -25.14
N GLN A 52 33.56 20.17 -23.94
CA GLN A 52 33.28 18.83 -23.42
C GLN A 52 31.79 18.64 -23.11
N LEU A 53 31.14 19.64 -22.52
CA LEU A 53 29.70 19.58 -22.20
C LEU A 53 28.83 19.57 -23.46
N LEU A 54 29.19 20.35 -24.48
CA LEU A 54 28.48 20.35 -25.76
C LEU A 54 28.64 19.01 -26.50
N SER A 55 29.87 18.49 -26.62
CA SER A 55 30.12 17.17 -27.23
C SER A 55 29.37 16.04 -26.50
N TYR A 56 29.30 16.12 -25.18
CA TYR A 56 28.55 15.16 -24.37
C TYR A 56 27.02 15.29 -24.56
N ALA A 57 26.51 16.51 -24.67
CA ALA A 57 25.09 16.76 -24.92
C ALA A 57 24.65 16.25 -26.31
N SER A 58 25.47 16.48 -27.34
CA SER A 58 25.20 16.00 -28.70
C SER A 58 25.23 14.47 -28.82
N SER A 59 25.98 13.77 -27.96
CA SER A 59 26.04 12.30 -27.96
C SER A 59 24.99 11.63 -27.07
N SER A 60 24.43 12.35 -26.08
CA SER A 60 23.29 11.88 -25.27
C SER A 60 21.98 12.32 -25.93
N GLY A 61 21.46 11.54 -26.88
CA GLY A 61 20.26 11.84 -27.68
C GLY A 61 18.92 11.98 -26.93
N SER A 62 18.90 12.37 -25.64
CA SER A 62 17.68 12.59 -24.86
C SER A 62 17.80 13.82 -23.96
N ALA A 63 16.98 14.85 -24.23
CA ALA A 63 16.89 16.06 -23.41
C ALA A 63 16.51 15.76 -21.94
N THR A 64 15.65 14.76 -21.73
CA THR A 64 15.21 14.31 -20.39
C THR A 64 16.37 13.75 -19.55
N LEU A 65 17.38 13.15 -20.19
CA LEU A 65 18.57 12.66 -19.50
C LEU A 65 19.47 13.82 -19.04
N LEU A 66 19.64 14.83 -19.89
CA LEU A 66 20.46 16.01 -19.59
C LEU A 66 19.87 16.83 -18.42
N ALA A 67 18.54 16.86 -18.33
CA ALA A 67 17.80 17.52 -17.24
C ALA A 67 18.06 16.91 -15.86
N ARG A 68 18.24 15.58 -15.77
CA ARG A 68 18.37 14.86 -14.49
C ARG A 68 19.81 14.56 -14.11
N ARG A 69 20.67 14.32 -15.11
CA ARG A 69 22.04 13.86 -14.89
C ARG A 69 22.92 15.00 -14.40
N LYS A 70 23.71 14.75 -13.34
CA LYS A 70 24.62 15.74 -12.72
C LYS A 70 26.11 15.53 -13.03
N SER A 71 26.45 14.36 -13.58
CA SER A 71 27.84 13.95 -13.85
C SER A 71 27.99 13.34 -15.23
N MET A 72 29.06 13.70 -15.93
CA MET A 72 29.46 13.11 -17.22
C MET A 72 30.29 11.83 -17.06
N LYS A 73 30.46 11.31 -15.83
CA LYS A 73 31.29 10.13 -15.56
C LYS A 73 30.78 8.92 -16.38
N GLN A 74 31.69 8.32 -17.13
CA GLN A 74 31.44 7.12 -17.93
C GLN A 74 31.59 5.86 -17.08
N SER A 75 31.11 4.72 -17.58
CA SER A 75 31.37 3.41 -16.98
C SER A 75 32.88 3.16 -16.93
N THR A 76 33.34 2.46 -15.89
CA THR A 76 34.69 1.88 -15.84
C THR A 76 34.91 0.92 -17.02
N TYR A 77 33.88 0.10 -17.33
CA TYR A 77 33.87 -0.84 -18.45
C TYR A 77 32.97 -0.28 -19.55
N LYS A 78 33.54 0.44 -20.51
CA LYS A 78 32.77 1.12 -21.58
C LYS A 78 32.17 0.15 -22.59
N GLU A 79 32.93 -0.86 -23.01
CA GLU A 79 32.45 -1.87 -23.97
C GLU A 79 31.31 -2.71 -23.39
N LEU A 80 31.46 -3.16 -22.13
CA LEU A 80 30.39 -3.86 -21.41
C LEU A 80 29.13 -2.99 -21.30
N ASP A 81 29.29 -1.70 -21.03
CA ASP A 81 28.16 -0.78 -20.92
C ASP A 81 27.39 -0.61 -22.23
N ARG A 82 28.12 -0.53 -23.34
CA ARG A 82 27.54 -0.44 -24.69
C ARG A 82 26.81 -1.73 -25.06
N ALA A 83 27.47 -2.88 -24.88
CA ALA A 83 26.87 -4.18 -25.16
C ALA A 83 25.59 -4.42 -24.32
N MET A 84 25.62 -4.04 -23.04
CA MET A 84 24.44 -4.11 -22.18
C MET A 84 23.30 -3.19 -22.64
N LEU A 85 23.60 -2.00 -23.14
CA LEU A 85 22.58 -1.09 -23.67
C LEU A 85 21.96 -1.61 -24.97
N GLU A 86 22.79 -2.09 -25.90
CA GLU A 86 22.33 -2.68 -27.17
C GLU A 86 21.43 -3.89 -26.92
N TRP A 87 21.87 -4.81 -26.04
CA TRP A 87 21.06 -5.95 -25.63
C TRP A 87 19.76 -5.52 -24.93
N PHE A 88 19.81 -4.55 -24.03
CA PHE A 88 18.60 -4.05 -23.35
C PHE A 88 17.58 -3.48 -24.35
N ASN A 89 18.05 -2.73 -25.35
CA ASN A 89 17.20 -2.20 -26.41
C ASN A 89 16.59 -3.32 -27.28
N GLN A 90 17.37 -4.36 -27.59
CA GLN A 90 16.87 -5.53 -28.32
C GLN A 90 15.75 -6.24 -27.54
N GLN A 91 15.97 -6.52 -26.25
CA GLN A 91 14.95 -7.14 -25.41
C GLN A 91 13.67 -6.30 -25.30
N ARG A 92 13.80 -4.97 -25.30
CA ARG A 92 12.66 -4.05 -25.34
C ARG A 92 11.91 -4.07 -26.67
N ALA A 93 12.62 -4.18 -27.79
CA ALA A 93 11.99 -4.29 -29.12
C ALA A 93 11.20 -5.59 -29.28
N GLU A 94 11.66 -6.67 -28.65
CA GLU A 94 10.99 -7.98 -28.62
C GLU A 94 9.85 -8.07 -27.59
N GLY A 95 9.61 -7.02 -26.79
CA GLY A 95 8.58 -7.00 -25.76
C GLY A 95 8.92 -7.81 -24.49
N THR A 96 10.16 -8.29 -24.36
CA THR A 96 10.57 -9.12 -23.23
C THR A 96 10.82 -8.26 -21.97
N PRO A 97 10.15 -8.52 -20.83
CA PRO A 97 10.38 -7.77 -19.61
C PRO A 97 11.74 -8.09 -18.99
N VAL A 98 12.62 -7.09 -18.89
CA VAL A 98 13.96 -7.24 -18.30
C VAL A 98 13.97 -6.75 -16.86
N SER A 99 14.10 -7.68 -15.91
CA SER A 99 14.27 -7.34 -14.48
C SER A 99 15.72 -7.01 -14.14
N GLY A 100 15.94 -6.36 -12.98
CA GLY A 100 17.28 -6.02 -12.52
C GLY A 100 18.21 -7.22 -12.33
N ILE A 101 17.66 -8.37 -11.92
CA ILE A 101 18.43 -9.62 -11.76
C ILE A 101 18.86 -10.16 -13.13
N ILE A 102 17.99 -10.09 -14.14
CA ILE A 102 18.32 -10.51 -15.51
C ILE A 102 19.42 -9.59 -16.08
N CYS A 103 19.30 -8.27 -15.90
CA CYS A 103 20.37 -7.32 -16.26
C CYS A 103 21.71 -7.67 -15.60
N ALA A 104 21.71 -7.97 -14.30
CA ALA A 104 22.94 -8.28 -13.56
C ALA A 104 23.58 -9.59 -14.02
N LYS A 105 22.78 -10.63 -14.31
CA LYS A 105 23.27 -11.90 -14.87
C LYS A 105 23.85 -11.70 -16.27
N GLN A 106 23.14 -10.99 -17.14
CA GLN A 106 23.60 -10.73 -18.49
C GLN A 106 24.89 -9.91 -18.51
N ALA A 107 25.02 -8.93 -17.61
CA ALA A 107 26.23 -8.14 -17.50
C ALA A 107 27.46 -8.98 -17.12
N LYS A 108 27.29 -9.97 -16.23
CA LYS A 108 28.37 -10.92 -15.92
C LYS A 108 28.71 -11.81 -17.12
N ALA A 109 27.69 -12.27 -17.85
CA ALA A 109 27.91 -13.06 -19.06
C ALA A 109 28.69 -12.28 -20.12
N PHE A 110 28.32 -11.02 -20.39
CA PHE A 110 29.05 -10.15 -21.31
C PHE A 110 30.44 -9.79 -20.81
N PHE A 111 30.63 -9.57 -19.51
CA PHE A 111 31.96 -9.31 -18.96
C PHE A 111 32.93 -10.48 -19.25
N ASN A 112 32.46 -11.71 -19.04
CA ASN A 112 33.24 -12.92 -19.32
C ASN A 112 33.45 -13.12 -20.84
N ALA A 113 32.39 -12.93 -21.64
CA ALA A 113 32.45 -13.12 -23.09
C ALA A 113 33.35 -12.10 -23.80
N LEU A 114 33.44 -10.88 -23.26
CA LEU A 114 34.34 -9.83 -23.75
C LEU A 114 35.79 -10.02 -23.28
N GLY A 115 36.08 -11.05 -22.48
CA GLY A 115 37.44 -11.34 -22.00
C GLY A 115 38.06 -10.22 -21.16
N MET A 116 37.22 -9.46 -20.43
CA MET A 116 37.70 -8.30 -19.67
C MET A 116 38.44 -8.74 -18.40
N GLU A 117 39.56 -8.09 -18.10
CA GLU A 117 40.34 -8.35 -16.89
C GLU A 117 39.74 -7.65 -15.65
N GLY A 118 39.71 -8.36 -14.53
CA GLY A 118 39.33 -7.85 -13.20
C GLY A 118 38.07 -8.48 -12.60
N ASP A 119 37.79 -8.17 -11.33
CA ASP A 119 36.63 -8.68 -10.60
C ASP A 119 35.38 -7.82 -10.83
N PHE A 120 34.70 -8.05 -11.96
CA PHE A 120 33.43 -7.38 -12.21
C PHE A 120 32.32 -7.90 -11.32
N ASN A 121 31.97 -7.10 -10.31
CA ASN A 121 30.78 -7.33 -9.52
C ASN A 121 29.59 -6.54 -10.10
N ALA A 122 28.62 -7.26 -10.67
CA ALA A 122 27.30 -6.75 -11.06
C ALA A 122 26.42 -6.43 -9.83
N SER A 123 26.96 -5.58 -8.95
CA SER A 123 26.32 -5.13 -7.72
C SER A 123 25.07 -4.28 -7.99
N THR A 124 24.23 -4.13 -6.97
CA THR A 124 23.11 -3.18 -6.96
C THR A 124 23.56 -1.76 -7.31
N GLY A 125 24.74 -1.35 -6.84
CA GLY A 125 25.36 -0.06 -7.17
C GLY A 125 25.73 0.08 -8.64
N TRP A 126 26.28 -0.96 -9.27
CA TRP A 126 26.55 -0.97 -10.71
C TRP A 126 25.25 -0.83 -11.51
N LEU A 127 24.24 -1.65 -11.20
CA LEU A 127 22.95 -1.64 -11.90
C LEU A 127 22.25 -0.28 -11.76
N THR A 128 22.27 0.31 -10.56
CA THR A 128 21.71 1.65 -10.32
C THR A 128 22.38 2.69 -11.19
N ARG A 129 23.73 2.65 -11.30
CA ARG A 129 24.49 3.56 -12.16
C ARG A 129 24.25 3.30 -13.64
N PHE A 130 24.09 2.04 -14.06
CA PHE A 130 23.72 1.68 -15.44
C PHE A 130 22.36 2.27 -15.80
N LYS A 131 21.33 2.01 -14.98
CA LYS A 131 19.98 2.57 -15.15
C LYS A 131 19.99 4.10 -15.23
N GLN A 132 20.70 4.76 -14.31
CA GLN A 132 20.82 6.22 -14.29
C GLN A 132 21.53 6.80 -15.52
N ARG A 133 22.55 6.10 -16.06
CA ARG A 133 23.31 6.59 -17.21
C ARG A 133 22.51 6.55 -18.50
N HIS A 134 21.62 5.56 -18.63
CA HIS A 134 20.81 5.34 -19.84
C HIS A 134 19.34 5.72 -19.67
N GLY A 135 18.94 6.24 -18.50
CA GLY A 135 17.58 6.74 -18.26
C GLY A 135 16.55 5.63 -18.09
N ILE A 136 17.01 4.42 -17.80
CA ILE A 136 16.15 3.25 -17.59
C ILE A 136 15.45 3.43 -16.25
N ARG A 137 14.12 3.38 -16.29
CA ARG A 137 13.25 3.45 -15.12
C ARG A 137 12.65 2.09 -14.86
N GLU A 138 12.50 1.76 -13.58
CA GLU A 138 11.74 0.60 -13.16
C GLU A 138 10.26 0.99 -13.18
N LEU A 139 9.52 0.36 -14.08
CA LEU A 139 8.07 0.48 -14.15
C LEU A 139 7.50 -0.77 -13.51
N ASN A 140 6.52 -0.60 -12.63
CA ASN A 140 5.71 -1.73 -12.20
C ASN A 140 5.02 -2.26 -13.46
N TYR A 141 5.18 -3.55 -13.75
CA TYR A 141 4.43 -4.23 -14.80
C TYR A 141 2.96 -4.28 -14.37
N GLN A 142 2.27 -3.14 -14.47
CA GLN A 142 0.85 -3.15 -14.77
C GLN A 142 0.82 -3.52 -16.24
N GLY A 143 0.27 -4.71 -16.57
CA GLY A 143 0.22 -5.21 -17.95
C GLY A 143 -0.10 -4.04 -18.88
N GLU A 144 0.75 -3.84 -19.89
CA GLU A 144 0.56 -2.75 -20.85
C GLU A 144 -0.88 -2.83 -21.32
N LYS A 145 -1.69 -1.86 -20.90
CA LYS A 145 -3.07 -1.69 -21.35
C LYS A 145 -2.95 -1.36 -22.82
N SER A 146 -3.02 -2.38 -23.68
CA SER A 146 -2.88 -2.17 -25.10
C SER A 146 -4.02 -1.28 -25.57
N SER A 147 -3.83 -0.55 -26.68
CA SER A 147 -4.93 0.21 -27.27
C SER A 147 -6.13 -0.69 -27.61
N GLY A 148 -5.87 -1.95 -27.97
CA GLY A 148 -6.88 -2.97 -28.20
C GLY A 148 -7.72 -3.29 -26.96
N ASP A 149 -7.11 -3.39 -25.78
CA ASP A 149 -7.83 -3.66 -24.53
C ASP A 149 -8.75 -2.49 -24.13
N GLN A 150 -8.37 -1.24 -24.47
CA GLN A 150 -9.21 -0.07 -24.23
C GLN A 150 -10.42 -0.02 -25.16
N SER A 151 -10.25 -0.39 -26.43
CA SER A 151 -11.38 -0.53 -27.37
C SER A 151 -12.34 -1.60 -26.89
N ALA A 152 -11.84 -2.80 -26.60
CA ALA A 152 -12.66 -3.92 -26.13
C ALA A 152 -13.42 -3.60 -24.83
N ALA A 153 -12.84 -2.78 -23.95
CA ALA A 153 -13.52 -2.30 -22.75
C ALA A 153 -14.65 -1.30 -23.04
N ALA A 154 -14.48 -0.44 -24.06
CA ALA A 154 -15.51 0.49 -24.51
C ALA A 154 -16.64 -0.24 -25.24
N ASP A 155 -16.29 -1.12 -26.17
CA ASP A 155 -17.23 -1.97 -26.92
C ASP A 155 -18.08 -2.79 -25.94
N PHE A 156 -17.45 -3.41 -24.93
CA PHE A 156 -18.19 -4.15 -23.91
C PHE A 156 -19.13 -3.29 -23.08
N ARG A 157 -18.79 -2.02 -22.82
CA ARG A 157 -19.67 -1.12 -22.07
C ARG A 157 -20.96 -0.89 -22.85
N GLU A 158 -20.86 -0.59 -24.14
CA GLU A 158 -22.01 -0.40 -25.02
C GLU A 158 -22.85 -1.69 -25.13
N ASP A 159 -22.19 -2.83 -25.38
CA ASP A 159 -22.84 -4.15 -25.43
C ASP A 159 -23.54 -4.51 -24.10
N PHE A 160 -22.94 -4.14 -22.97
CA PHE A 160 -23.48 -4.42 -21.65
C PHE A 160 -24.68 -3.53 -21.31
N GLU A 161 -24.66 -2.26 -21.73
CA GLU A 161 -25.80 -1.36 -21.60
C GLU A 161 -27.01 -1.89 -22.40
N GLU A 162 -26.83 -2.21 -23.68
CA GLU A 162 -27.88 -2.83 -24.51
C GLU A 162 -28.40 -4.15 -23.92
N PHE A 163 -27.48 -4.97 -23.39
CA PHE A 163 -27.82 -6.20 -22.72
C PHE A 163 -28.71 -5.96 -21.48
N THR A 164 -28.35 -5.00 -20.62
CA THR A 164 -29.13 -4.69 -19.42
C THR A 164 -30.51 -4.14 -19.74
N GLU A 165 -30.65 -3.35 -20.81
CA GLU A 165 -31.92 -2.82 -21.28
C GLU A 165 -32.83 -3.91 -21.85
N SER A 166 -32.30 -4.77 -22.75
CA SER A 166 -33.05 -5.86 -23.36
C SER A 166 -33.54 -6.88 -22.32
N GLU A 167 -32.73 -7.15 -21.29
CA GLU A 167 -33.06 -8.01 -20.16
C GLU A 167 -33.88 -7.31 -19.07
N ARG A 168 -34.12 -6.00 -19.20
CA ARG A 168 -34.85 -5.14 -18.25
C ARG A 168 -34.30 -5.21 -16.83
N LEU A 169 -32.98 -5.28 -16.69
CA LEU A 169 -32.28 -5.41 -15.41
C LEU A 169 -32.08 -4.05 -14.77
N GLN A 170 -32.41 -3.94 -13.49
CA GLN A 170 -32.06 -2.80 -12.65
C GLN A 170 -30.65 -2.97 -12.06
N PRO A 171 -29.96 -1.89 -11.65
CA PRO A 171 -28.67 -1.99 -10.94
C PRO A 171 -28.71 -2.91 -9.70
N GLU A 172 -29.86 -3.03 -9.05
CA GLU A 172 -30.08 -3.93 -7.91
C GLU A 172 -29.94 -5.42 -8.28
N GLN A 173 -30.14 -5.77 -9.57
CA GLN A 173 -30.12 -7.11 -10.15
C GLN A 173 -28.80 -7.45 -10.86
N ILE A 174 -27.83 -6.53 -10.87
CA ILE A 174 -26.52 -6.71 -11.50
C ILE A 174 -25.49 -6.98 -10.41
N TYR A 175 -24.83 -8.12 -10.46
CA TYR A 175 -23.83 -8.54 -9.48
C TYR A 175 -22.46 -8.71 -10.15
N ASN A 176 -21.40 -8.50 -9.37
CA ASN A 176 -20.04 -8.89 -9.76
C ASN A 176 -19.41 -9.66 -8.61
N ALA A 177 -18.59 -10.65 -8.97
CA ALA A 177 -17.81 -11.41 -8.00
C ALA A 177 -16.38 -11.58 -8.47
N ASP A 178 -15.46 -11.59 -7.51
CA ASP A 178 -14.05 -11.87 -7.76
C ASP A 178 -13.32 -12.43 -6.55
N GLU A 179 -12.29 -13.22 -6.85
CA GLU A 179 -11.49 -13.97 -5.91
C GLU A 179 -10.25 -13.20 -5.48
N THR A 180 -9.92 -13.29 -4.20
CA THR A 180 -8.71 -12.66 -3.71
C THR A 180 -8.01 -13.48 -2.64
N GLY A 181 -6.67 -13.51 -2.72
CA GLY A 181 -5.83 -14.11 -1.69
C GLY A 181 -5.64 -13.16 -0.51
N LEU A 182 -5.87 -13.67 0.71
CA LEU A 182 -5.51 -13.06 1.98
C LEU A 182 -4.35 -13.82 2.61
N TYR A 183 -3.20 -13.15 2.72
CA TYR A 183 -2.05 -13.63 3.47
C TYR A 183 -2.19 -13.20 4.92
N TRP A 184 -2.74 -14.08 5.75
CA TRP A 184 -3.25 -13.68 7.05
C TRP A 184 -2.19 -13.69 8.16
N LYS A 185 -1.11 -14.47 8.00
CA LYS A 185 0.08 -14.41 8.88
C LYS A 185 1.11 -13.37 8.45
N SER A 186 0.83 -12.57 7.43
CA SER A 186 1.75 -11.52 6.95
C SER A 186 1.46 -10.19 7.64
N LEU A 187 2.22 -9.88 8.69
CA LEU A 187 2.21 -8.59 9.39
C LEU A 187 2.99 -7.50 8.61
N PRO A 188 2.83 -6.20 8.91
CA PRO A 188 3.50 -5.14 8.18
C PRO A 188 5.02 -5.27 8.24
N ALA A 189 5.66 -5.14 7.07
CA ALA A 189 7.11 -5.25 6.94
C ALA A 189 7.87 -3.96 7.33
N ARG A 190 7.15 -2.86 7.62
CA ARG A 190 7.74 -1.56 7.95
C ARG A 190 7.35 -1.15 9.37
N THR A 191 8.36 -0.96 10.22
CA THR A 191 8.23 -0.39 11.56
C THR A 191 8.90 0.97 11.59
N LEU A 192 8.39 1.87 12.43
CA LEU A 192 9.14 3.08 12.81
C LEU A 192 10.11 2.67 13.91
N ALA A 193 11.36 3.07 13.78
CA ALA A 193 12.42 2.76 14.73
C ALA A 193 13.17 4.06 15.07
N PHE A 194 13.64 4.20 16.30
CA PHE A 194 14.52 5.31 16.67
C PHE A 194 15.85 5.21 15.90
N GLU A 195 16.53 6.34 15.69
CA GLU A 195 17.77 6.40 14.89
C GLU A 195 18.87 5.42 15.35
N ASN A 196 18.82 5.01 16.62
CA ASN A 196 19.78 4.12 17.27
C ASN A 196 19.30 2.66 17.36
N GLU A 197 18.08 2.35 16.90
CA GLU A 197 17.54 0.99 16.92
C GLU A 197 17.97 0.22 15.66
N HIS A 198 18.56 -0.95 15.87
CA HIS A 198 18.95 -1.80 14.75
C HIS A 198 17.71 -2.33 14.01
N PRO A 199 17.77 -2.47 12.67
CA PRO A 199 16.69 -3.05 11.89
C PRO A 199 16.30 -4.42 12.48
N ILE A 200 15.04 -4.56 12.90
CA ILE A 200 14.52 -5.86 13.34
C ILE A 200 14.66 -6.82 12.15
N PRO A 201 15.33 -7.98 12.30
CA PRO A 201 15.47 -8.94 11.21
C PRO A 201 14.10 -9.27 10.62
N SER A 202 13.95 -9.22 9.30
CA SER A 202 12.71 -9.59 8.62
C SER A 202 12.40 -11.05 8.91
N HIS A 203 11.60 -11.32 9.94
CA HIS A 203 11.21 -12.68 10.28
C HIS A 203 10.22 -13.17 9.22
N LYS A 204 10.59 -14.21 8.48
CA LYS A 204 9.71 -14.93 7.54
C LYS A 204 8.58 -15.58 8.34
N LEU A 205 7.51 -14.84 8.62
CA LEU A 205 6.25 -15.45 9.05
C LEU A 205 5.71 -16.30 7.89
N SER A 206 5.14 -17.47 8.22
CA SER A 206 4.53 -18.40 7.27
C SER A 206 3.57 -17.64 6.34
N ARG A 207 3.67 -17.85 5.01
CA ARG A 207 2.78 -17.20 4.02
C ARG A 207 1.53 -18.03 3.79
N GLU A 208 0.78 -18.29 4.86
CA GLU A 208 -0.50 -18.98 4.73
C GLU A 208 -1.52 -18.08 4.03
N ARG A 209 -2.14 -18.63 2.99
CA ARG A 209 -3.10 -17.96 2.12
C ARG A 209 -4.49 -18.55 2.36
N LEU A 210 -5.45 -17.66 2.56
CA LEU A 210 -6.89 -17.95 2.41
C LEU A 210 -7.35 -17.35 1.10
N THR A 211 -8.13 -18.07 0.31
CA THR A 211 -8.79 -17.50 -0.87
C THR A 211 -10.21 -17.15 -0.48
N VAL A 212 -10.60 -15.90 -0.72
CA VAL A 212 -11.95 -15.40 -0.44
C VAL A 212 -12.59 -14.87 -1.71
N LEU A 213 -13.82 -15.30 -1.98
CA LEU A 213 -14.66 -14.79 -3.05
C LEU A 213 -15.59 -13.74 -2.46
N CYS A 214 -15.52 -12.54 -3.01
CA CYS A 214 -16.36 -11.42 -2.62
C CYS A 214 -17.38 -11.17 -3.73
N CYS A 215 -18.66 -10.94 -3.37
CA CYS A 215 -19.73 -10.71 -4.35
C CYS A 215 -20.72 -9.66 -3.85
N VAL A 216 -21.07 -8.71 -4.72
CA VAL A 216 -21.94 -7.58 -4.39
C VAL A 216 -22.70 -7.09 -5.63
N ASN A 217 -23.90 -6.53 -5.42
CA ASN A 217 -24.66 -5.87 -6.49
C ASN A 217 -24.16 -4.46 -6.82
N ALA A 218 -24.62 -3.91 -7.95
CA ALA A 218 -24.15 -2.63 -8.47
C ALA A 218 -24.49 -1.44 -7.57
N THR A 219 -25.61 -1.50 -6.85
CA THR A 219 -26.00 -0.47 -5.88
C THR A 219 -25.22 -0.56 -4.56
N GLY A 220 -24.57 -1.69 -4.30
CA GLY A 220 -23.90 -1.97 -3.03
C GLY A 220 -24.85 -2.23 -1.85
N SER A 221 -26.15 -2.38 -2.12
CA SER A 221 -27.18 -2.65 -1.11
C SER A 221 -27.15 -4.12 -0.63
N HIS A 222 -26.70 -5.04 -1.48
CA HIS A 222 -26.66 -6.46 -1.20
C HIS A 222 -25.26 -7.00 -1.41
N LYS A 223 -24.58 -7.23 -0.30
CA LYS A 223 -23.34 -7.99 -0.24
C LYS A 223 -23.66 -9.42 0.15
N LEU A 224 -23.19 -10.38 -0.64
CA LEU A 224 -23.28 -11.78 -0.26
C LEU A 224 -22.32 -12.06 0.90
N LYS A 225 -22.63 -13.13 1.65
CA LYS A 225 -21.70 -13.70 2.62
C LYS A 225 -20.38 -14.04 1.92
N LEU A 226 -19.25 -13.77 2.59
CA LEU A 226 -17.94 -14.12 2.05
C LEU A 226 -17.87 -15.63 1.86
N CYS A 227 -17.45 -16.05 0.67
CA CYS A 227 -17.11 -17.43 0.40
C CYS A 227 -15.61 -17.62 0.66
N VAL A 228 -15.24 -18.57 1.51
CA VAL A 228 -13.85 -18.88 1.87
C VAL A 228 -13.51 -20.26 1.35
N VAL A 229 -12.47 -20.33 0.53
CA VAL A 229 -11.90 -21.59 0.04
C VAL A 229 -10.56 -21.80 0.73
N GLY A 230 -10.45 -22.93 1.45
CA GLY A 230 -9.31 -23.25 2.29
C GLY A 230 -8.97 -24.74 2.28
N LYS A 231 -7.77 -25.08 2.77
CA LYS A 231 -7.41 -26.47 3.07
C LYS A 231 -8.26 -26.97 4.24
N ALA A 232 -8.66 -28.24 4.21
CA ALA A 232 -9.57 -28.85 5.19
C ALA A 232 -9.13 -28.58 6.64
N GLU A 233 -7.82 -28.67 6.92
CA GLU A 233 -7.22 -28.41 8.24
C GLU A 233 -7.55 -27.02 8.82
N HIS A 234 -7.64 -25.98 7.98
CA HIS A 234 -8.00 -24.63 8.40
C HIS A 234 -9.51 -24.45 8.62
N LEU A 235 -10.33 -25.29 7.97
CA LEU A 235 -11.80 -25.21 7.98
C LEU A 235 -12.42 -26.16 9.01
N HIS A 236 -11.67 -27.14 9.54
CA HIS A 236 -12.13 -28.05 10.60
C HIS A 236 -12.51 -27.34 11.90
N LEU A 237 -11.86 -26.22 12.25
CA LEU A 237 -12.14 -25.43 13.45
C LEU A 237 -13.48 -24.66 13.39
N LEU A 238 -14.05 -24.50 12.20
CA LEU A 238 -15.35 -23.86 11.99
C LEU A 238 -16.53 -24.84 12.15
N ARG A 239 -16.25 -26.14 12.30
CA ARG A 239 -17.24 -27.22 12.27
C ARG A 239 -18.02 -27.39 13.59
N GLY A 240 -17.70 -26.60 14.62
CA GLY A 240 -18.40 -26.60 15.92
C GLY A 240 -19.63 -25.68 16.00
N ALA A 241 -19.90 -24.86 14.98
CA ALA A 241 -21.06 -23.97 14.90
C ALA A 241 -22.09 -24.49 13.88
N ASN A 242 -23.37 -24.21 14.12
CA ASN A 242 -24.48 -24.66 13.29
C ASN A 242 -24.31 -24.13 11.83
N PRO A 243 -24.18 -24.99 10.80
CA PRO A 243 -23.79 -24.59 9.45
C PRO A 243 -24.72 -23.56 8.78
N LEU A 244 -26.00 -23.52 9.18
CA LEU A 244 -27.00 -22.61 8.59
C LEU A 244 -26.88 -21.15 9.05
N ASN A 245 -26.29 -20.88 10.22
CA ASN A 245 -26.15 -19.51 10.77
C ASN A 245 -24.73 -18.96 10.67
N MET A 246 -23.86 -19.60 9.87
CA MET A 246 -22.52 -19.11 9.67
C MET A 246 -22.52 -17.81 8.85
N PRO A 247 -21.70 -16.82 9.25
CA PRO A 247 -21.55 -15.55 8.52
C PRO A 247 -20.73 -15.70 7.22
N ILE A 248 -20.34 -16.93 6.86
CA ILE A 248 -19.51 -17.28 5.70
C ILE A 248 -19.98 -18.57 5.05
N ASP A 249 -19.69 -18.70 3.76
CA ASP A 249 -19.80 -19.96 3.03
C ASP A 249 -18.41 -20.58 2.90
N CYS A 250 -18.22 -21.84 3.33
CA CYS A 250 -16.91 -22.48 3.33
C CYS A 250 -16.89 -23.68 2.38
N PHE A 251 -15.86 -23.73 1.53
CA PHE A 251 -15.59 -24.86 0.64
C PHE A 251 -14.17 -25.40 0.88
N ASN A 252 -14.04 -26.72 0.91
CA ASN A 252 -12.76 -27.39 1.10
C ASN A 252 -12.10 -27.65 -0.26
N HIS A 253 -10.84 -27.22 -0.43
CA HIS A 253 -10.02 -27.58 -1.58
C HIS A 253 -8.58 -27.86 -1.17
N LYS A 254 -7.92 -28.87 -1.77
CA LYS A 254 -6.55 -29.30 -1.41
C LYS A 254 -5.52 -28.17 -1.53
N GLU A 255 -5.67 -27.31 -2.54
CA GLU A 255 -4.78 -26.16 -2.80
C GLU A 255 -5.38 -24.80 -2.39
N ALA A 256 -6.56 -24.79 -1.75
CA ALA A 256 -7.27 -23.55 -1.37
C ALA A 256 -7.54 -22.58 -2.55
N TRP A 257 -7.85 -23.11 -3.73
CA TRP A 257 -8.27 -22.37 -4.93
C TRP A 257 -9.70 -22.77 -5.31
N MET A 258 -10.42 -21.88 -5.97
CA MET A 258 -11.75 -22.17 -6.48
C MET A 258 -11.61 -22.94 -7.80
N ASP A 259 -12.28 -24.09 -7.91
CA ASP A 259 -12.40 -24.84 -9.15
C ASP A 259 -13.82 -24.69 -9.73
N CYS A 260 -14.03 -25.18 -10.97
CA CYS A 260 -15.34 -25.15 -11.63
C CYS A 260 -16.47 -25.76 -10.78
N THR A 261 -16.19 -26.83 -10.01
CA THR A 261 -17.19 -27.58 -9.25
C THR A 261 -17.61 -26.81 -8.00
N ILE A 262 -16.64 -26.26 -7.28
CA ILE A 262 -16.84 -25.40 -6.12
C ILE A 262 -17.57 -24.12 -6.55
N PHE A 263 -17.18 -23.54 -7.69
CA PHE A 263 -17.85 -22.37 -8.22
C PHE A 263 -19.31 -22.64 -8.58
N LYS A 264 -19.59 -23.75 -9.27
CA LYS A 264 -20.96 -24.14 -9.59
C LYS A 264 -21.78 -24.41 -8.32
N GLU A 265 -21.21 -25.11 -7.34
CA GLU A 265 -21.89 -25.38 -6.09
C GLU A 265 -22.19 -24.08 -5.31
N TRP A 266 -21.24 -23.14 -5.26
CA TRP A 266 -21.47 -21.82 -4.70
C TRP A 266 -22.56 -21.07 -5.46
N PHE A 267 -22.54 -21.10 -6.79
CA PHE A 267 -23.57 -20.45 -7.61
C PHE A 267 -24.98 -20.99 -7.30
N ASP A 268 -25.15 -22.31 -7.37
CA ASP A 268 -26.45 -22.96 -7.19
C ASP A 268 -26.96 -22.87 -5.75
N LYS A 269 -26.09 -23.15 -4.77
CA LYS A 269 -26.50 -23.32 -3.37
C LYS A 269 -26.42 -22.05 -2.55
N LYS A 270 -25.61 -21.06 -2.96
CA LYS A 270 -25.33 -19.85 -2.17
C LYS A 270 -25.74 -18.57 -2.89
N PHE A 271 -25.29 -18.36 -4.12
CA PHE A 271 -25.58 -17.15 -4.88
C PHE A 271 -27.07 -17.05 -5.24
N VAL A 272 -27.61 -18.05 -5.95
CA VAL A 272 -29.01 -18.05 -6.41
C VAL A 272 -30.00 -17.86 -5.25
N PRO A 273 -29.92 -18.60 -4.12
CA PRO A 273 -30.87 -18.43 -3.02
C PRO A 273 -30.80 -17.05 -2.35
N GLN A 274 -29.58 -16.54 -2.07
CA GLN A 274 -29.40 -15.23 -1.43
C GLN A 274 -29.91 -14.09 -2.33
N VAL A 275 -29.64 -14.18 -3.64
CA VAL A 275 -30.13 -13.18 -4.61
C VAL A 275 -31.65 -13.20 -4.69
N ARG A 276 -32.28 -14.38 -4.78
CA ARG A 276 -33.74 -14.49 -4.80
C ARG A 276 -34.38 -13.92 -3.54
N GLU A 277 -33.85 -14.24 -2.37
CA GLU A 277 -34.31 -13.71 -1.09
C GLU A 277 -34.24 -12.16 -1.06
N HIS A 278 -33.10 -11.61 -1.48
CA HIS A 278 -32.92 -10.15 -1.56
C HIS A 278 -33.90 -9.50 -2.53
N LEU A 279 -34.06 -10.05 -3.74
CA LEU A 279 -34.97 -9.50 -4.76
C LEU A 279 -36.44 -9.55 -4.31
N ARG A 280 -36.87 -10.65 -3.67
CA ARG A 280 -38.20 -10.72 -3.03
C ARG A 280 -38.38 -9.64 -1.98
N SER A 281 -37.37 -9.41 -1.13
CA SER A 281 -37.43 -8.38 -0.09
C SER A 281 -37.58 -6.96 -0.66
N LYS A 282 -37.13 -6.74 -1.90
CA LYS A 282 -37.24 -5.48 -2.64
C LYS A 282 -38.48 -5.40 -3.53
N GLY A 283 -39.28 -6.46 -3.63
CA GLY A 283 -40.42 -6.54 -4.54
C GLY A 283 -40.00 -6.53 -6.02
N LEU A 284 -38.78 -6.97 -6.32
CA LEU A 284 -38.25 -7.05 -7.69
C LEU A 284 -38.46 -8.45 -8.28
N PRO A 285 -38.54 -8.59 -9.61
CA PRO A 285 -38.51 -9.89 -10.27
C PRO A 285 -37.25 -10.66 -9.89
N GLU A 286 -37.36 -11.98 -9.71
CA GLU A 286 -36.24 -12.88 -9.38
C GLU A 286 -35.30 -13.13 -10.58
N ARG A 287 -34.94 -12.06 -11.30
CA ARG A 287 -34.01 -12.05 -12.44
C ARG A 287 -32.73 -11.31 -12.05
N ALA A 288 -31.57 -11.85 -12.37
CA ALA A 288 -30.28 -11.22 -12.07
C ALA A 288 -29.16 -11.72 -12.99
N VAL A 289 -28.14 -10.87 -13.18
CA VAL A 289 -26.91 -11.23 -13.88
C VAL A 289 -25.72 -11.19 -12.91
N LEU A 290 -24.87 -12.22 -12.98
CA LEU A 290 -23.57 -12.24 -12.32
C LEU A 290 -22.46 -12.05 -13.36
N LEU A 291 -21.79 -10.90 -13.28
CA LEU A 291 -20.66 -10.54 -14.11
C LEU A 291 -19.36 -11.11 -13.52
N LEU A 292 -18.58 -11.83 -14.33
CA LEU A 292 -17.32 -12.47 -13.91
C LEU A 292 -16.18 -12.12 -14.88
N ASP A 293 -14.95 -12.08 -14.37
CA ASP A 293 -13.76 -12.08 -15.24
C ASP A 293 -13.65 -13.38 -16.04
N TYR A 294 -13.19 -13.25 -17.29
CA TYR A 294 -12.91 -14.40 -18.14
C TYR A 294 -11.72 -15.17 -17.60
N ALA A 295 -11.96 -16.42 -17.21
CA ALA A 295 -10.90 -17.35 -16.82
C ALA A 295 -11.16 -18.71 -17.48
N PRO A 296 -10.16 -19.35 -18.11
CA PRO A 296 -10.31 -20.68 -18.72
C PRO A 296 -10.75 -21.76 -17.73
N SER A 297 -10.52 -21.53 -16.44
CA SER A 297 -10.89 -22.40 -15.33
C SER A 297 -12.33 -22.20 -14.83
N LYS A 298 -13.16 -21.40 -15.51
CA LYS A 298 -14.55 -21.19 -15.12
C LYS A 298 -15.52 -21.95 -16.03
N PRO A 299 -16.67 -22.41 -15.52
CA PRO A 299 -17.66 -23.13 -16.33
C PRO A 299 -18.21 -22.25 -17.46
N ASN A 300 -18.64 -22.87 -18.55
CA ASN A 300 -19.27 -22.15 -19.66
C ASN A 300 -20.56 -21.42 -19.19
N GLU A 301 -20.90 -20.26 -19.77
CA GLU A 301 -22.05 -19.42 -19.32
C GLU A 301 -23.35 -20.21 -19.29
N GLY A 302 -23.57 -21.07 -20.28
CA GLY A 302 -24.78 -21.92 -20.37
C GLY A 302 -24.94 -22.93 -19.23
N LEU A 303 -23.87 -23.22 -18.47
CA LEU A 303 -23.91 -24.11 -17.29
C LEU A 303 -24.13 -23.37 -15.97
N LEU A 304 -23.97 -22.03 -15.97
CA LEU A 304 -24.14 -21.17 -14.79
C LEU A 304 -25.44 -20.37 -14.93
N LYS A 305 -26.53 -21.11 -14.91
CA LYS A 305 -27.88 -20.60 -15.03
C LYS A 305 -28.78 -21.32 -14.02
N SER A 306 -29.68 -20.58 -13.37
CA SER A 306 -30.69 -21.17 -12.49
C SER A 306 -31.65 -22.06 -13.28
N GLU A 307 -32.31 -22.99 -12.59
CA GLU A 307 -33.24 -23.96 -13.22
C GLU A 307 -34.35 -23.31 -14.05
N ASP A 308 -34.84 -22.14 -13.61
CA ASP A 308 -35.86 -21.33 -14.29
C ASP A 308 -35.29 -20.37 -15.35
N GLY A 309 -33.97 -20.28 -15.45
CA GLY A 309 -33.29 -19.43 -16.41
C GLY A 309 -33.26 -17.93 -16.08
N ASN A 310 -33.71 -17.51 -14.90
CA ASN A 310 -33.82 -16.09 -14.56
C ASN A 310 -32.55 -15.50 -13.94
N ILE A 311 -31.69 -16.34 -13.35
CA ILE A 311 -30.41 -15.91 -12.79
C ILE A 311 -29.31 -16.58 -13.60
N PHE A 312 -28.41 -15.80 -14.17
CA PHE A 312 -27.40 -16.29 -15.10
C PHE A 312 -26.09 -15.50 -15.00
N VAL A 313 -25.05 -16.03 -15.64
CA VAL A 313 -23.71 -15.44 -15.68
C VAL A 313 -23.44 -14.79 -17.03
N LYS A 314 -22.67 -13.69 -17.02
CA LYS A 314 -22.04 -13.10 -18.21
C LYS A 314 -20.56 -12.88 -17.92
N TYR A 315 -19.68 -13.21 -18.86
CA TYR A 315 -18.25 -12.95 -18.73
C TYR A 315 -17.87 -11.58 -19.30
N LEU A 316 -16.89 -10.96 -18.64
CA LEU A 316 -16.11 -9.88 -19.21
C LEU A 316 -15.29 -10.41 -20.40
N PRO A 317 -14.96 -9.57 -21.39
CA PRO A 317 -14.05 -9.96 -22.45
C PRO A 317 -12.68 -10.39 -21.90
N PRO A 318 -11.91 -11.17 -22.67
CA PRO A 318 -10.52 -11.46 -22.34
C PRO A 318 -9.70 -10.16 -22.18
N ASN A 319 -8.72 -10.16 -21.28
CA ASN A 319 -7.75 -9.08 -21.04
C ASN A 319 -8.30 -7.72 -20.56
N VAL A 320 -9.62 -7.50 -20.48
CA VAL A 320 -10.17 -6.22 -20.01
C VAL A 320 -10.42 -6.17 -18.49
N ALA A 321 -10.25 -7.29 -17.77
CA ALA A 321 -10.54 -7.35 -16.33
C ALA A 321 -9.81 -6.25 -15.53
N ALA A 322 -8.51 -6.04 -15.77
CA ALA A 322 -7.75 -4.97 -15.11
C ALA A 322 -8.28 -3.55 -15.38
N LEU A 323 -9.05 -3.36 -16.45
CA LEU A 323 -9.64 -2.08 -16.84
C LEU A 323 -11.01 -1.86 -16.21
N ILE A 324 -11.90 -2.85 -16.30
CA ILE A 324 -13.33 -2.68 -16.04
C ILE A 324 -13.91 -3.57 -14.94
N GLN A 325 -13.20 -4.62 -14.49
CA GLN A 325 -13.68 -5.52 -13.44
C GLN A 325 -14.00 -4.71 -12.18
N PRO A 326 -15.28 -4.66 -11.72
CA PRO A 326 -15.70 -3.78 -10.62
C PRO A 326 -15.01 -4.04 -9.28
N MET A 327 -14.90 -5.30 -8.85
CA MET A 327 -14.25 -5.66 -7.58
C MET A 327 -12.78 -5.22 -7.47
N ASP A 328 -12.08 -5.09 -8.60
CA ASP A 328 -10.71 -4.63 -8.75
C ASP A 328 -10.62 -3.11 -8.91
N GLN A 329 -11.73 -2.40 -9.13
CA GLN A 329 -11.80 -0.93 -9.09
C GLN A 329 -11.84 -0.39 -7.65
N GLY A 330 -11.11 -1.04 -6.73
CA GLY A 330 -10.86 -0.55 -5.37
C GLY A 330 -11.71 -1.20 -4.27
N VAL A 331 -12.71 -2.03 -4.59
CA VAL A 331 -13.53 -2.73 -3.59
C VAL A 331 -12.70 -3.75 -2.80
N ILE A 332 -12.01 -4.67 -3.49
CA ILE A 332 -11.12 -5.65 -2.86
C ILE A 332 -9.97 -4.96 -2.13
N ALA A 333 -9.39 -3.91 -2.73
CA ALA A 333 -8.32 -3.14 -2.10
C ALA A 333 -8.78 -2.47 -0.78
N CYS A 334 -10.00 -1.93 -0.77
CA CYS A 334 -10.62 -1.34 0.41
C CYS A 334 -10.86 -2.39 1.50
N MET A 335 -11.42 -3.55 1.13
CA MET A 335 -11.61 -4.70 2.04
C MET A 335 -10.28 -5.15 2.66
N LYS A 336 -9.24 -5.34 1.84
CA LYS A 336 -7.88 -5.70 2.31
C LYS A 336 -7.27 -4.65 3.24
N ARG A 337 -7.57 -3.36 3.04
CA ARG A 337 -7.12 -2.29 3.95
C ARG A 337 -7.83 -2.37 5.30
N HIS A 338 -9.15 -2.57 5.31
CA HIS A 338 -9.92 -2.77 6.55
C HIS A 338 -9.47 -4.04 7.29
N TYR A 339 -9.18 -5.10 6.55
CA TYR A 339 -8.65 -6.35 7.10
C TYR A 339 -7.34 -6.11 7.87
N ARG A 340 -6.34 -5.49 7.21
CA ARG A 340 -5.04 -5.18 7.85
C ARG A 340 -5.20 -4.23 9.04
N THR A 341 -6.03 -3.20 8.90
CA THR A 341 -6.27 -2.23 9.97
C THR A 341 -6.84 -2.91 11.21
N GLY A 342 -7.80 -3.84 11.04
CA GLY A 342 -8.36 -4.55 12.18
C GLY A 342 -7.42 -5.59 12.79
N LEU A 343 -6.57 -6.26 12.00
CA LEU A 343 -5.50 -7.10 12.55
C LEU A 343 -4.54 -6.29 13.42
N LEU A 344 -4.15 -5.10 12.96
CA LEU A 344 -3.28 -4.21 13.74
C LEU A 344 -3.94 -3.69 15.00
N ARG A 345 -5.23 -3.37 14.94
CA ARG A 345 -6.01 -2.99 16.12
C ARG A 345 -6.05 -4.13 17.15
N LYS A 346 -6.27 -5.37 16.70
CA LYS A 346 -6.24 -6.56 17.56
C LYS A 346 -4.88 -6.71 18.24
N HIS A 347 -3.80 -6.58 17.48
CA HIS A 347 -2.43 -6.62 17.99
C HIS A 347 -2.17 -5.57 19.09
N VAL A 348 -2.55 -4.31 18.86
CA VAL A 348 -2.38 -3.22 19.84
C VAL A 348 -3.19 -3.49 21.12
N GLN A 349 -4.37 -4.10 21.00
CA GLN A 349 -5.22 -4.42 22.15
C GLN A 349 -4.68 -5.58 23.00
N GLU A 350 -4.08 -6.59 22.37
CA GLU A 350 -3.51 -7.75 23.07
C GLU A 350 -2.15 -7.45 23.72
N GLY A 351 -1.46 -6.38 23.29
CA GLY A 351 -0.21 -5.93 23.91
C GLY A 351 0.96 -6.90 23.74
N HIS A 352 0.82 -7.87 22.85
CA HIS A 352 1.83 -8.85 22.49
C HIS A 352 2.88 -8.23 21.57
N ASP A 353 4.11 -8.78 21.54
CA ASP A 353 5.06 -8.45 20.49
C ASP A 353 4.55 -8.97 19.13
N ILE A 354 5.02 -8.37 18.03
CA ILE A 354 4.56 -8.71 16.66
C ILE A 354 4.75 -10.21 16.38
N LYS A 355 5.78 -10.83 16.96
CA LYS A 355 6.10 -12.24 16.77
C LYS A 355 5.10 -13.16 17.48
N SER A 356 4.86 -12.98 18.77
CA SER A 356 3.87 -13.80 19.49
C SER A 356 2.45 -13.56 18.94
N PHE A 357 2.12 -12.33 18.55
CA PHE A 357 0.85 -12.06 17.86
C PHE A 357 0.71 -12.85 16.56
N GLY A 358 1.74 -12.85 15.70
CA GLY A 358 1.73 -13.61 14.45
C GLY A 358 1.66 -15.12 14.65
N THR A 359 2.26 -15.65 15.70
CA THR A 359 2.19 -17.08 16.06
C THR A 359 0.83 -17.48 16.65
N ASN A 360 0.24 -16.60 17.46
CA ASN A 360 -1.05 -16.83 18.12
C ASN A 360 -2.25 -16.58 17.20
N LEU A 361 -2.06 -15.86 16.09
CA LEU A 361 -3.12 -15.61 15.13
C LEU A 361 -3.62 -16.93 14.53
N THR A 362 -4.93 -17.15 14.61
CA THR A 362 -5.58 -18.35 14.06
C THR A 362 -6.26 -18.07 12.72
N ALA A 363 -6.56 -19.12 11.95
CA ALA A 363 -7.36 -18.99 10.74
C ALA A 363 -8.78 -18.45 11.04
N GLN A 364 -9.35 -18.79 12.20
CA GLN A 364 -10.65 -18.28 12.64
C GLN A 364 -10.61 -16.77 12.89
N ASP A 365 -9.53 -16.25 13.47
CA ASP A 365 -9.32 -14.80 13.62
C ASP A 365 -9.24 -14.10 12.28
N ALA A 366 -8.49 -14.67 11.34
CA ALA A 366 -8.37 -14.16 9.99
C ALA A 366 -9.73 -14.10 9.30
N ILE A 367 -10.53 -15.17 9.39
CA ILE A 367 -11.86 -15.23 8.78
C ILE A 367 -12.82 -14.23 9.44
N THR A 368 -12.82 -14.16 10.78
CA THR A 368 -13.63 -13.18 11.53
C THR A 368 -13.27 -11.75 11.12
N GLN A 369 -11.99 -11.46 10.96
CA GLN A 369 -11.52 -10.15 10.54
C GLN A 369 -11.83 -9.87 9.07
N ALA A 370 -11.84 -10.88 8.20
CA ALA A 370 -12.24 -10.74 6.81
C ALA A 370 -13.74 -10.38 6.69
N ILE A 371 -14.62 -11.03 7.45
CA ILE A 371 -16.06 -10.71 7.50
C ILE A 371 -16.27 -9.27 7.95
N ARG A 372 -15.62 -8.85 9.04
CA ARG A 372 -15.69 -7.47 9.52
C ARG A 372 -15.22 -6.48 8.46
N ALA A 373 -14.09 -6.79 7.81
CA ALA A 373 -13.54 -5.96 6.75
C ALA A 373 -14.48 -5.82 5.55
N TRP A 374 -15.15 -6.90 5.16
CA TRP A 374 -16.13 -6.90 4.08
C TRP A 374 -17.36 -6.06 4.42
N ASN A 375 -17.87 -6.18 5.63
CA ASN A 375 -19.01 -5.38 6.11
C ASN A 375 -18.68 -3.87 6.16
N LEU A 376 -17.43 -3.50 6.46
CA LEU A 376 -16.98 -2.11 6.51
C LEU A 376 -16.83 -1.42 5.15
N VAL A 377 -16.78 -2.17 4.04
CA VAL A 377 -16.73 -1.57 2.69
C VAL A 377 -17.99 -0.73 2.47
N LYS A 378 -17.86 0.56 2.19
CA LYS A 378 -19.04 1.43 2.05
C LYS A 378 -19.74 1.22 0.70
N PRO A 379 -21.08 1.34 0.62
CA PRO A 379 -21.82 1.29 -0.65
C PRO A 379 -21.29 2.28 -1.70
N VAL A 380 -20.88 3.49 -1.29
CA VAL A 380 -20.28 4.47 -2.21
C VAL A 380 -18.99 3.99 -2.89
N THR A 381 -18.20 3.13 -2.23
CA THR A 381 -17.02 2.53 -2.84
C THR A 381 -17.43 1.52 -3.91
N ILE A 382 -18.53 0.81 -3.68
CA ILE A 382 -19.08 -0.17 -4.62
C ILE A 382 -19.71 0.55 -5.81
N THR A 383 -20.63 1.49 -5.61
CA THR A 383 -21.27 2.20 -6.75
C THR A 383 -20.23 2.87 -7.66
N ARG A 384 -19.19 3.48 -7.10
CA ARG A 384 -18.07 4.05 -7.87
C ARG A 384 -17.29 3.01 -8.68
N SER A 385 -17.22 1.76 -8.20
CA SER A 385 -16.49 0.70 -8.88
C SER A 385 -17.16 0.27 -10.18
N TRP A 386 -18.46 0.56 -10.34
CA TRP A 386 -19.27 0.21 -11.51
C TRP A 386 -19.26 1.27 -12.62
N ARG A 387 -18.78 2.49 -12.36
CA ARG A 387 -18.81 3.63 -13.32
C ARG A 387 -18.14 3.37 -14.67
N LYS A 388 -17.26 2.37 -14.74
CA LYS A 388 -16.59 1.98 -15.99
C LYS A 388 -17.43 1.05 -16.87
N ILE A 389 -18.52 0.51 -16.34
CA ILE A 389 -19.41 -0.45 -17.01
C ILE A 389 -20.84 0.10 -17.08
N ILE A 390 -21.31 0.78 -16.03
CA ILE A 390 -22.66 1.33 -15.94
C ILE A 390 -22.54 2.85 -15.90
N SER A 391 -23.15 3.53 -16.87
CA SER A 391 -23.27 4.99 -16.89
C SER A 391 -24.12 5.48 -15.72
N ASP A 392 -23.66 6.52 -15.02
CA ASP A 392 -24.43 7.18 -13.96
C ASP A 392 -25.42 8.16 -14.62
N PRO A 393 -26.75 7.99 -14.47
CA PRO A 393 -27.72 8.91 -15.07
C PRO A 393 -27.59 10.35 -14.55
N ASP A 394 -26.93 10.56 -13.41
CA ASP A 394 -26.72 11.88 -12.80
C ASP A 394 -25.45 12.62 -13.32
N GLU A 395 -24.68 12.04 -14.26
CA GLU A 395 -23.44 12.63 -14.81
C GLU A 395 -23.57 13.28 -16.21
N GLU A 396 -24.79 13.52 -16.73
CA GLU A 396 -24.98 14.47 -17.84
C GLU A 396 -24.80 15.92 -17.36
N GLY A 397 -23.56 16.32 -17.09
CA GLY A 397 -23.29 17.70 -16.64
C GLY A 397 -21.83 18.12 -16.49
N ILE A 398 -20.84 17.25 -16.65
CA ILE A 398 -19.44 17.66 -16.59
C ILE A 398 -18.67 17.04 -17.76
N PRO A 399 -18.34 17.81 -18.82
CA PRO A 399 -17.45 17.33 -19.85
C PRO A 399 -16.10 16.98 -19.22
N SER A 400 -15.65 15.75 -19.47
CA SER A 400 -14.28 15.32 -19.25
C SER A 400 -13.33 16.40 -19.78
N ALA A 401 -12.52 16.98 -18.90
CA ALA A 401 -11.49 17.94 -19.27
C ALA A 401 -10.46 17.26 -20.17
N SER A 402 -10.72 17.33 -21.47
CA SER A 402 -9.75 17.09 -22.51
C SER A 402 -8.72 18.21 -22.52
N LEU A 403 -7.50 17.81 -22.83
CA LEU A 403 -6.29 18.61 -22.98
C LEU A 403 -6.54 19.83 -23.89
N ILE A 404 -6.33 21.04 -23.35
CA ILE A 404 -5.97 22.20 -24.16
C ILE A 404 -4.71 22.83 -23.57
N VAL A 405 -3.61 22.62 -24.28
CA VAL A 405 -2.44 23.49 -24.30
C VAL A 405 -2.84 24.71 -25.10
N ASP A 406 -2.77 25.92 -24.54
CA ASP A 406 -1.76 26.94 -24.88
C ASP A 406 -2.11 28.34 -24.30
N GLY A 407 -1.08 29.18 -24.13
CA GLY A 407 -1.22 30.63 -24.29
C GLY A 407 -1.39 31.50 -23.05
N GLN A 408 -0.30 32.19 -22.68
CA GLN A 408 -0.28 33.31 -21.75
C GLN A 408 -1.23 34.45 -22.15
N GLN A 409 -1.93 35.05 -21.17
CA GLN A 409 -1.92 36.49 -20.86
C GLN A 409 -2.93 36.83 -19.74
N GLN A 410 -2.46 37.51 -18.70
CA GLN A 410 -3.22 38.38 -17.79
C GLN A 410 -3.05 39.85 -18.27
N PRO A 411 -3.74 40.90 -17.73
CA PRO A 411 -4.69 40.93 -16.60
C PRO A 411 -5.90 41.91 -16.76
N ARG A 412 -6.72 41.98 -15.69
CA ARG A 412 -7.41 43.16 -15.06
C ARG A 412 -8.94 43.14 -15.06
N GLY A 413 -9.52 43.42 -13.88
CA GLY A 413 -10.84 44.04 -13.75
C GLY A 413 -11.69 43.57 -12.56
N HIS A 414 -11.61 44.29 -11.44
CA HIS A 414 -12.45 44.14 -10.25
C HIS A 414 -13.97 44.25 -10.51
N LYS A 415 -14.79 43.54 -9.70
CA LYS A 415 -15.84 44.16 -8.85
C LYS A 415 -16.36 43.20 -7.78
N LYS A 416 -16.56 43.79 -6.59
CA LYS A 416 -17.03 43.23 -5.31
C LYS A 416 -18.56 43.12 -5.24
N SER A 417 -19.08 42.14 -4.49
CA SER A 417 -20.17 42.25 -3.48
C SER A 417 -20.41 40.84 -2.88
N ARG A 418 -20.12 40.48 -1.63
CA ARG A 418 -20.61 40.86 -0.28
C ARG A 418 -21.99 40.32 0.09
N ALA A 419 -22.02 39.16 0.78
CA ALA A 419 -22.87 38.76 1.93
C ALA A 419 -22.65 37.24 2.16
N ALA A 420 -22.61 36.63 3.35
CA ALA A 420 -22.54 37.05 4.75
C ALA A 420 -21.95 35.84 5.53
N HIS A 421 -21.28 36.12 6.64
CA HIS A 421 -20.64 35.15 7.55
C HIS A 421 -21.64 34.16 8.17
N VAL A 422 -21.30 32.86 8.15
CA VAL A 422 -21.55 31.92 9.24
C VAL A 422 -20.22 31.21 9.49
N GLU A 423 -19.68 31.39 10.68
CA GLU A 423 -18.37 30.92 11.10
C GLU A 423 -18.55 29.61 11.88
N GLU A 424 -18.25 28.48 11.24
CA GLU A 424 -18.15 27.17 11.88
C GLU A 424 -16.72 26.67 11.71
N GLN A 425 -15.99 26.60 12.83
CA GLN A 425 -14.60 26.20 12.91
C GLN A 425 -14.41 24.75 12.46
N ARG A 426 -13.87 24.57 11.25
CA ARG A 426 -13.28 23.30 10.80
C ARG A 426 -11.78 23.30 11.11
N GLN A 427 -11.34 22.48 12.06
CA GLN A 427 -9.96 22.02 12.12
C GLN A 427 -9.71 21.04 10.96
N GLY A 428 -9.19 21.56 9.86
CA GLY A 428 -8.73 20.77 8.72
C GLY A 428 -7.34 20.21 8.98
N ILE A 429 -7.24 18.91 9.24
CA ILE A 429 -5.98 18.17 9.07
C ILE A 429 -5.88 17.75 7.60
N SER A 430 -4.96 18.39 6.89
CA SER A 430 -4.53 18.07 5.54
C SER A 430 -3.85 16.70 5.51
N TYR A 431 -4.53 15.67 5.00
CA TYR A 431 -3.90 14.40 4.64
C TYR A 431 -3.37 14.47 3.20
N HIS A 432 -2.18 15.06 3.04
CA HIS A 432 -1.39 14.90 1.82
C HIS A 432 -0.49 13.67 1.97
N GLU A 433 -0.63 12.75 1.02
CA GLU A 433 0.39 11.78 0.56
C GLU A 433 1.23 11.02 1.60
N VAL A 434 0.76 9.86 2.06
CA VAL A 434 1.63 8.67 2.19
C VAL A 434 0.75 7.43 2.04
N GLY A 435 0.98 6.60 1.02
CA GLY A 435 0.35 5.27 1.02
C GLY A 435 0.23 4.52 -0.29
N ASN A 436 1.10 4.71 -1.27
CA ASN A 436 1.20 3.79 -2.41
C ASN A 436 2.67 3.37 -2.62
N GLN A 437 3.12 2.42 -1.82
CA GLN A 437 4.28 1.59 -2.15
C GLN A 437 3.93 0.14 -1.84
N LEU A 438 3.48 -0.57 -2.89
CA LEU A 438 3.66 -2.00 -3.02
C LEU A 438 5.17 -2.28 -2.88
N LEU A 439 5.59 -2.97 -1.83
CA LEU A 439 6.99 -3.35 -1.67
C LEU A 439 7.11 -4.85 -1.85
N ALA A 440 7.66 -5.18 -3.02
CA ALA A 440 8.54 -6.32 -3.20
C ALA A 440 9.80 -6.12 -2.34
N ASN A 441 10.27 -7.24 -1.79
CA ASN A 441 11.38 -7.36 -0.87
C ASN A 441 12.73 -7.02 -1.54
N SER A 442 13.63 -6.35 -0.81
CA SER A 442 15.01 -6.83 -0.60
C SER A 442 15.82 -5.82 0.21
N ASP A 443 16.39 -6.29 1.32
CA ASP A 443 17.44 -5.65 2.10
C ASP A 443 18.74 -5.52 1.31
N THR A 444 19.60 -4.55 1.64
CA THR A 444 21.02 -4.83 1.92
C THR A 444 21.73 -3.63 2.56
N ILE A 445 22.40 -3.96 3.66
CA ILE A 445 23.25 -3.18 4.57
C ILE A 445 24.59 -2.83 3.91
N THR A 446 25.23 -1.70 4.28
CA THR A 446 26.71 -1.65 4.34
C THR A 446 27.24 -0.61 5.33
N ARG A 447 28.15 -1.12 6.18
CA ARG A 447 29.01 -0.56 7.25
C ARG A 447 29.67 0.80 7.00
N ALA A 448 29.88 1.54 8.09
CA ALA A 448 31.02 2.43 8.28
C ALA A 448 31.61 2.21 9.69
N GLU A 449 32.93 2.04 9.73
CA GLU A 449 33.76 1.79 10.90
C GLU A 449 34.24 3.10 11.57
N GLU A 450 34.43 2.96 12.89
CA GLU A 450 35.42 3.59 13.79
C GLU A 450 35.50 5.12 13.93
N ILE A 451 35.15 5.59 15.13
CA ILE A 451 35.97 6.54 15.90
C ILE A 451 36.03 6.07 17.36
N LYS A 452 37.23 5.72 17.83
CA LYS A 452 37.57 5.53 19.24
C LYS A 452 37.57 6.88 19.97
N VAL A 453 36.97 6.93 21.15
CA VAL A 453 37.44 7.81 22.23
C VAL A 453 37.46 6.98 23.51
N GLU A 454 38.67 6.68 23.96
CA GLU A 454 38.99 6.20 25.30
C GLU A 454 38.72 7.31 26.31
N LEU A 455 38.09 6.98 27.45
CA LEU A 455 38.49 7.49 28.76
C LEU A 455 38.15 6.41 29.81
N ASN A 456 39.18 5.72 30.29
CA ASN A 456 39.16 4.91 31.50
C ASN A 456 39.45 5.79 32.72
N GLU A 457 38.64 5.56 33.74
CA GLU A 457 38.94 5.37 35.17
C GLU A 457 39.81 6.36 35.95
N SER A 458 39.21 6.85 37.04
CA SER A 458 39.70 6.90 38.44
C SER A 458 39.09 8.13 39.14
N GLU A 459 38.87 8.24 40.45
CA GLU A 459 38.80 7.37 41.64
C GLU A 459 38.23 8.29 42.75
N GLY A 460 37.60 7.72 43.78
CA GLY A 460 37.27 8.39 45.06
C GLY A 460 36.01 9.26 45.05
N GLU A 461 35.16 9.29 46.08
CA GLU A 461 35.17 8.73 47.42
C GLU A 461 33.71 8.79 47.94
N GLU A 462 33.40 7.92 48.89
CA GLU A 462 32.09 7.68 49.52
C GLU A 462 31.35 8.95 49.99
N GLN A 463 30.06 9.06 49.65
CA GLN A 463 29.07 9.71 50.49
C GLN A 463 27.80 8.86 50.55
N GLU A 464 27.63 8.22 51.70
CA GLU A 464 26.42 7.51 52.13
C GLU A 464 25.29 8.51 52.40
N LEU A 465 24.16 8.39 51.70
CA LEU A 465 22.88 9.05 52.01
C LEU A 465 21.69 8.09 51.75
N ILE A 466 21.24 7.47 52.85
CA ILE A 466 19.94 6.89 53.28
C ILE A 466 18.78 6.72 52.24
N PRO A 467 18.03 5.58 52.22
CA PRO A 467 17.07 5.21 51.17
C PRO A 467 15.63 5.75 51.37
N GLU A 468 15.03 6.36 50.33
CA GLU A 468 13.62 6.79 50.36
C GLU A 468 12.66 5.74 49.77
N GLY A 469 11.93 5.09 50.69
CA GLY A 469 10.47 4.88 50.68
C GLY A 469 9.77 4.22 49.48
N GLN A 470 9.52 2.90 49.55
CA GLN A 470 8.47 2.28 48.73
C GLN A 470 7.07 2.70 49.21
N ILE A 471 6.24 3.25 48.32
CA ILE A 471 4.83 3.55 48.57
C ILE A 471 4.03 2.23 48.62
N SER A 472 3.22 2.03 49.66
CA SER A 472 2.37 0.83 49.78
C SER A 472 1.25 0.82 48.73
N HIS A 473 0.77 -0.37 48.36
CA HIS A 473 -0.36 -0.53 47.43
C HIS A 473 -1.62 0.18 47.92
N SER A 474 -1.90 0.14 49.22
CA SER A 474 -3.02 0.83 49.85
C SER A 474 -2.89 2.36 49.76
N ALA A 475 -1.68 2.91 49.97
CA ALA A 475 -1.43 4.34 49.81
C ALA A 475 -1.60 4.77 48.34
N ALA A 476 -1.08 3.97 47.39
CA ALA A 476 -1.25 4.23 45.97
C ALA A 476 -2.73 4.18 45.53
N LEU A 477 -3.54 3.26 46.06
CA LEU A 477 -4.98 3.21 45.79
C LEU A 477 -5.70 4.44 46.29
N ASN A 478 -5.38 4.90 47.50
CA ASN A 478 -5.99 6.08 48.08
C ASN A 478 -5.71 7.33 47.21
N TYR A 479 -4.46 7.53 46.77
CA TYR A 479 -4.14 8.64 45.88
C TYR A 479 -4.91 8.60 44.55
N VAL A 480 -5.11 7.42 43.97
CA VAL A 480 -5.87 7.27 42.72
C VAL A 480 -7.37 7.52 42.94
N GLU A 481 -7.93 7.10 44.07
CA GLU A 481 -9.33 7.37 44.41
C GLU A 481 -9.57 8.87 44.64
N ILE A 482 -8.68 9.55 45.36
CA ILE A 482 -8.74 11.01 45.55
C ILE A 482 -8.68 11.76 44.20
N LEU A 483 -7.81 11.32 43.28
CA LEU A 483 -7.70 11.91 41.94
C LEU A 483 -8.94 11.65 41.08
N LEU A 484 -9.56 10.48 41.19
CA LEU A 484 -10.82 10.18 40.51
C LEU A 484 -11.95 11.07 41.04
N ASP A 485 -12.09 11.19 42.36
CA ASP A 485 -13.11 12.03 43.00
C ASP A 485 -12.94 13.50 42.60
N TYR A 486 -11.69 13.99 42.54
CA TYR A 486 -11.38 15.33 42.05
C TYR A 486 -11.83 15.52 40.59
N LEU A 487 -11.52 14.58 39.70
CA LEU A 487 -11.91 14.67 38.28
C LEU A 487 -13.42 14.50 38.05
N GLU A 488 -14.13 13.80 38.94
CA GLU A 488 -15.59 13.74 38.90
C GLU A 488 -16.24 15.08 39.23
N GLN A 489 -15.60 15.91 40.05
CA GLN A 489 -16.06 17.25 40.39
C GLN A 489 -15.73 18.32 39.34
N GLN A 490 -14.87 18.02 38.35
CA GLN A 490 -14.55 18.93 37.25
C GLN A 490 -15.43 18.65 36.02
N GLU A 491 -16.26 19.62 35.60
CA GLU A 491 -17.15 19.48 34.43
C GLU A 491 -16.40 19.35 33.10
N ASP A 492 -15.16 19.86 33.01
CA ASP A 492 -14.33 19.85 31.79
C ASP A 492 -13.34 18.67 31.69
N SER A 493 -13.44 17.67 32.58
CA SER A 493 -12.54 16.52 32.55
C SER A 493 -12.81 15.59 31.35
N LEU A 494 -11.79 15.36 30.51
CA LEU A 494 -11.89 14.40 29.40
C LEU A 494 -12.19 12.99 29.92
N MET A 495 -13.22 12.34 29.37
CA MET A 495 -13.60 10.96 29.71
C MET A 495 -12.43 9.97 29.62
N THR A 496 -11.46 10.25 28.75
CA THR A 496 -10.25 9.46 28.56
C THR A 496 -9.36 9.42 29.81
N ASP A 497 -9.27 10.53 30.55
CA ASP A 497 -8.40 10.63 31.73
C ASP A 497 -8.99 9.84 32.90
N LYS A 498 -10.31 9.89 33.07
CA LYS A 498 -11.06 9.05 34.04
C LYS A 498 -10.87 7.57 33.75
N LEU A 499 -10.93 7.15 32.49
CA LEU A 499 -10.71 5.76 32.08
C LEU A 499 -9.29 5.27 32.38
N VAL A 500 -8.27 6.12 32.20
CA VAL A 500 -6.88 5.78 32.53
C VAL A 500 -6.71 5.56 34.04
N LEU A 501 -7.28 6.42 34.88
CA LEU A 501 -7.23 6.27 36.33
C LEU A 501 -8.01 5.05 36.84
N HIS A 502 -9.17 4.72 36.27
CA HIS A 502 -9.87 3.47 36.59
C HIS A 502 -9.07 2.22 36.21
N ARG A 503 -8.35 2.26 35.09
CA ARG A 503 -7.44 1.17 34.69
C ARG A 503 -6.26 1.03 35.66
N LEU A 504 -5.68 2.15 36.10
CA LEU A 504 -4.63 2.18 37.13
C LEU A 504 -5.12 1.60 38.46
N ARG A 505 -6.30 2.03 38.95
CA ARG A 505 -6.96 1.48 40.15
C ARG A 505 -7.10 -0.04 40.07
N THR A 506 -7.60 -0.55 38.93
CA THR A 506 -7.79 -1.99 38.71
C THR A 506 -6.46 -2.75 38.73
N THR A 507 -5.42 -2.17 38.13
CA THR A 507 -4.07 -2.77 38.08
C THR A 507 -3.43 -2.81 39.46
N ILE A 508 -3.56 -1.74 40.26
CA ILE A 508 -3.02 -1.68 41.62
C ILE A 508 -3.75 -2.69 42.53
N ARG A 509 -5.09 -2.79 42.46
CA ARG A 509 -5.85 -3.81 43.20
C ARG A 509 -5.43 -5.23 42.85
N LYS A 510 -5.17 -5.50 41.57
CA LYS A 510 -4.68 -6.82 41.15
C LYS A 510 -3.32 -7.14 41.79
N LYS A 511 -2.40 -6.18 41.80
CA LYS A 511 -1.08 -6.33 42.46
C LYS A 511 -1.18 -6.46 43.98
N GLU A 512 -2.12 -5.77 44.61
CA GLU A 512 -2.41 -5.91 46.03
C GLU A 512 -2.91 -7.33 46.35
N HIS A 513 -3.86 -7.86 45.58
CA HIS A 513 -4.33 -9.24 45.73
C HIS A 513 -3.24 -10.28 45.47
N GLU A 514 -2.37 -10.07 44.48
CA GLU A 514 -1.21 -10.93 44.21
C GLU A 514 -0.17 -10.88 45.35
N SER A 515 0.00 -9.72 45.99
CA SER A 515 0.86 -9.56 47.18
C SER A 515 0.28 -10.25 48.42
N VAL A 516 -1.04 -10.16 48.63
CA VAL A 516 -1.74 -10.81 49.75
C VAL A 516 -1.79 -12.33 49.55
N GLY A 517 -1.99 -12.82 48.33
CA GLY A 517 -1.99 -14.26 48.02
C GLY A 517 -0.63 -14.96 48.19
N ARG A 518 0.48 -14.20 48.20
CA ARG A 518 1.82 -14.73 48.53
C ARG A 518 2.06 -14.83 50.04
N GLY A 519 1.35 -14.09 50.88
CA GLY A 519 1.48 -14.14 52.34
C GLY A 519 0.84 -15.38 52.98
N THR A 520 -0.18 -15.97 52.34
CA THR A 520 -0.93 -17.12 52.88
C THR A 520 -0.23 -18.49 52.77
N VAL A 521 0.90 -18.60 52.04
CA VAL A 521 1.67 -19.86 51.96
C VAL A 521 2.76 -19.94 53.03
N THR A 522 3.25 -18.80 53.53
CA THR A 522 4.28 -18.77 54.59
C THR A 522 3.70 -18.93 55.99
N ASP A 523 2.45 -18.51 56.23
CA ASP A 523 1.80 -18.61 57.54
C ASP A 523 1.25 -20.02 57.87
N PHE A 524 1.24 -20.94 56.89
CA PHE A 524 0.88 -22.34 57.13
C PHE A 524 2.04 -23.20 57.65
N LEU A 525 3.26 -22.65 57.73
CA LEU A 525 4.47 -23.38 58.16
C LEU A 525 5.00 -22.96 59.54
N THR A 526 4.34 -22.04 60.25
CA THR A 526 4.80 -21.50 61.55
C THR A 526 3.88 -21.74 62.74
N ASN A 527 2.79 -22.50 62.60
CA ASN A 527 2.04 -23.03 63.75
C ASN A 527 2.20 -24.56 63.83
N LYS A 528 3.23 -24.99 64.54
CA LYS A 528 3.40 -26.35 65.06
C LYS A 528 3.62 -26.28 66.56
#